data_AF-A0A060CL99-F1
#
_entry.id   AF-A0A060CL99-F1
#
_cell.length_a   1.000
_cell.length_b   1.000
_cell.length_c   1.000
_cell.angle_alpha   90.00
_cell.angle_beta   90.00
_cell.angle_gamma   90.00
#
_symmetry.space_group_name_H-M   'P 1'
#
loop_
_entity.id
_entity.type
_entity.pdbx_description
1 polymer ?
#
loop_
_entity_poly.entity_id
_entity_poly.type
_entity_poly.pdbx_seq_one_letter_code
_entity_poly.pdbx_strand_id
1 'polypeptide(L)'
;DTVTFGIRQVDTYITEEGHRGFKLNGRNLLLKSAGWTDDIFLRDTPESNEQQVKYVKDMNMNMIRFENFWGTSQNIYDLCDRYGLLLLVGWSCQWEWEAYYGAPCSEPYGCIATEEDIDMVARYFEDQVLWLRNHPSIMAWMPGSDMLPDPRLEKRYLDFLKT
;
A
#
# COMPACT_ATOMS: atom_id res chain seq x y z
N ASP A 1 -17.20 -13.96 16.00
CA ASP A 1 -16.37 -13.29 14.98
C ASP A 1 -15.23 -14.20 14.56
N THR A 2 -14.99 -14.32 13.26
CA THR A 2 -13.96 -15.19 12.66
C THR A 2 -13.03 -14.33 11.82
N VAL A 3 -11.72 -14.51 11.96
CA VAL A 3 -10.69 -13.79 11.19
C VAL A 3 -9.92 -14.80 10.34
N THR A 4 -9.77 -14.50 9.05
CA THR A 4 -8.88 -15.22 8.15
C THR A 4 -7.51 -14.52 8.15
N PHE A 5 -6.43 -15.28 8.25
CA PHE A 5 -5.06 -14.78 8.17
C PHE A 5 -4.15 -15.83 7.52
N GLY A 6 -2.96 -15.40 7.07
CA GLY A 6 -1.96 -16.31 6.52
C GLY A 6 -0.62 -16.22 7.26
N ILE A 7 0.07 -17.35 7.35
CA ILE A 7 1.38 -17.47 8.01
C ILE A 7 2.47 -17.32 6.94
N ARG A 8 3.27 -16.26 7.05
CA ARG A 8 4.40 -15.98 6.17
C ARG A 8 5.40 -15.07 6.85
N GLN A 9 6.59 -15.00 6.28
CA GLN A 9 7.62 -14.02 6.61
C GLN A 9 7.96 -13.24 5.35
N VAL A 10 7.92 -11.90 5.44
CA VAL A 10 8.39 -11.00 4.39
C VAL A 10 9.62 -10.28 4.94
N ASP A 11 10.74 -10.42 4.23
CA ASP A 11 11.97 -9.72 4.56
C ASP A 11 12.37 -8.79 3.42
N THR A 12 13.18 -7.79 3.75
CA THR A 12 13.83 -6.95 2.75
C THR A 12 15.33 -6.89 2.97
N TYR A 13 16.06 -6.55 1.92
CA TYR A 13 17.49 -6.30 1.96
C TYR A 13 17.84 -5.16 0.99
N ILE A 14 19.02 -4.59 1.15
CA ILE A 14 19.61 -3.65 0.19
C ILE A 14 20.74 -4.38 -0.54
N THR A 15 20.76 -4.35 -1.87
CA THR A 15 21.84 -4.93 -2.66
C THR A 15 23.13 -4.12 -2.52
N GLU A 16 24.26 -4.64 -2.97
CA GLU A 16 25.53 -3.91 -2.97
C GLU A 16 25.46 -2.61 -3.81
N GLU A 17 24.59 -2.60 -4.82
CA GLU A 17 24.30 -1.45 -5.68
C GLU A 17 23.25 -0.48 -5.09
N GLY A 18 22.73 -0.74 -3.89
CA GLY A 18 21.79 0.15 -3.21
C GLY A 18 20.31 -0.07 -3.55
N HIS A 19 19.94 -1.16 -4.24
CA HIS A 19 18.55 -1.45 -4.59
C HIS A 19 17.82 -2.21 -3.48
N ARG A 20 16.50 -1.96 -3.32
CA ARG A 20 15.66 -2.74 -2.41
C ARG A 20 15.34 -4.11 -3.03
N GLY A 21 15.72 -5.18 -2.33
CA GLY A 21 15.33 -6.55 -2.61
C GLY A 21 14.35 -7.11 -1.58
N PHE A 22 13.58 -8.12 -1.98
CA PHE A 22 12.56 -8.76 -1.13
C PHE A 22 12.75 -10.27 -1.04
N LYS A 23 12.33 -10.83 0.09
CA LYS A 23 12.22 -12.26 0.31
C LYS A 23 10.83 -12.62 0.84
N LEU A 24 10.32 -13.76 0.39
CA LEU A 24 9.12 -14.38 0.93
C LEU A 24 9.48 -15.76 1.46
N ASN A 25 9.25 -15.98 2.76
CA ASN A 25 9.59 -17.23 3.45
C ASN A 25 11.04 -17.68 3.20
N GLY A 26 11.98 -16.73 3.30
CA GLY A 26 13.41 -16.96 3.08
C GLY A 26 13.87 -17.07 1.63
N ARG A 27 12.96 -17.00 0.64
CA ARG A 27 13.30 -17.10 -0.79
C ARG A 27 13.33 -15.73 -1.44
N ASN A 28 14.37 -15.44 -2.21
CA ASN A 28 14.47 -14.22 -3.01
C ASN A 28 13.32 -14.13 -4.02
N LEU A 29 12.76 -12.95 -4.16
CA LEU A 29 11.64 -12.68 -5.04
C LEU A 29 11.96 -11.51 -5.98
N LEU A 30 11.83 -11.75 -7.29
CA LEU A 30 11.74 -10.68 -8.28
C LEU A 30 10.28 -10.21 -8.36
N LEU A 31 10.05 -8.93 -8.10
CA LEU A 31 8.72 -8.33 -8.19
C LEU A 31 8.38 -8.03 -9.65
N LYS A 32 7.28 -8.61 -10.13
CA LYS A 32 6.67 -8.35 -11.44
C LYS A 32 5.28 -7.81 -11.16
N SER A 33 5.08 -6.51 -11.32
CA SER A 33 3.90 -5.82 -10.80
C SER A 33 3.06 -5.14 -11.87
N ALA A 34 1.77 -5.02 -11.60
CA ALA A 34 0.90 -4.00 -12.19
C ALA A 34 0.67 -2.86 -11.18
N GLY A 35 0.30 -1.67 -11.68
CA GLY A 35 -0.40 -0.66 -10.90
C GLY A 35 -1.91 -0.88 -11.02
N TRP A 36 -2.66 -0.65 -9.96
CA TRP A 36 -4.12 -0.82 -9.94
C TRP A 36 -4.81 0.41 -9.36
N THR A 37 -6.00 0.70 -9.89
CA THR A 37 -6.91 1.76 -9.46
C THR A 37 -8.34 1.26 -9.64
N ASP A 38 -9.26 1.78 -8.84
CA ASP A 38 -10.69 1.59 -9.05
C ASP A 38 -11.13 2.18 -10.42
N ASP A 39 -12.29 1.74 -10.91
CA ASP A 39 -13.10 2.42 -11.92
C ASP A 39 -13.18 3.91 -11.57
N ILE A 40 -13.15 4.78 -12.59
CA ILE A 40 -13.10 6.24 -12.40
C ILE A 40 -14.30 6.80 -11.61
N PHE A 41 -15.39 6.03 -11.49
CA PHE A 41 -16.54 6.40 -10.67
C PHE A 41 -16.73 5.51 -9.44
N LEU A 42 -15.73 4.70 -9.08
CA LEU A 42 -15.68 3.80 -7.92
C LEU A 42 -16.79 2.74 -7.91
N ARG A 43 -17.02 2.10 -9.06
CA ARG A 43 -18.14 1.16 -9.26
C ARG A 43 -17.72 -0.29 -9.49
N ASP A 44 -16.48 -0.65 -9.15
CA ASP A 44 -16.06 -2.05 -9.27
C ASP A 44 -16.96 -2.96 -8.44
N THR A 45 -17.43 -4.01 -9.08
CA THR A 45 -18.14 -5.13 -8.45
C THR A 45 -17.16 -6.24 -8.09
N PRO A 46 -17.54 -7.19 -7.21
CA PRO A 46 -16.71 -8.36 -6.92
C PRO A 46 -16.28 -9.15 -8.16
N GLU A 47 -17.15 -9.26 -9.16
CA GLU A 47 -16.87 -9.94 -10.42
C GLU A 47 -15.83 -9.19 -11.24
N SER A 48 -15.95 -7.85 -11.32
CA SER A 48 -14.95 -7.04 -12.03
C SER A 48 -13.60 -7.04 -11.33
N ASN A 49 -13.56 -6.97 -9.99
CA ASN A 49 -12.33 -7.10 -9.21
C ASN A 49 -11.64 -8.45 -9.50
N GLU A 50 -12.41 -9.54 -9.47
CA GLU A 50 -11.84 -10.86 -9.74
C GLU A 50 -11.31 -10.96 -11.18
N GLN A 51 -12.01 -10.40 -12.16
CA GLN A 51 -11.55 -10.40 -13.54
C GLN A 51 -10.23 -9.63 -13.70
N GLN A 52 -10.10 -8.48 -13.05
CA GLN A 52 -8.88 -7.67 -13.06
C GLN A 52 -7.71 -8.40 -12.37
N VAL A 53 -7.94 -9.03 -11.21
CA VAL A 53 -6.95 -9.88 -10.51
C VAL A 53 -6.50 -11.06 -11.38
N LYS A 54 -7.44 -11.72 -12.07
CA LYS A 54 -7.12 -12.80 -13.01
C LYS A 54 -6.22 -12.31 -14.15
N TYR A 55 -6.48 -11.13 -14.71
CA TYR A 55 -5.61 -10.56 -15.74
C TYR A 55 -4.17 -10.34 -15.27
N VAL A 56 -3.97 -9.84 -14.05
CA VAL A 56 -2.61 -9.70 -13.48
C VAL A 56 -1.90 -11.05 -13.43
N LYS A 57 -2.60 -12.09 -12.97
CA LYS A 57 -2.07 -13.45 -12.93
C LYS A 57 -1.79 -14.03 -14.31
N ASP A 58 -2.70 -13.82 -15.27
CA ASP A 58 -2.57 -14.30 -16.66
C ASP A 58 -1.40 -13.61 -17.40
N MET A 59 -1.11 -12.35 -17.04
CA MET A 59 0.10 -11.64 -17.48
C MET A 59 1.39 -12.15 -16.81
N ASN A 60 1.31 -13.21 -15.99
CA ASN A 60 2.43 -13.79 -15.26
C ASN A 60 3.12 -12.78 -14.32
N MET A 61 2.35 -11.84 -13.76
CA MET A 61 2.79 -10.97 -12.68
C MET A 61 2.58 -11.66 -11.33
N ASN A 62 3.26 -11.17 -10.29
CA ASN A 62 3.17 -11.71 -8.92
C ASN A 62 2.80 -10.67 -7.87
N MET A 63 2.58 -9.42 -8.29
CA MET A 63 2.29 -8.31 -7.39
C MET A 63 1.35 -7.29 -8.04
N ILE A 64 0.61 -6.57 -7.18
CA ILE A 64 -0.12 -5.36 -7.53
C ILE A 64 0.34 -4.23 -6.60
N ARG A 65 0.59 -3.04 -7.16
CA ARG A 65 0.78 -1.80 -6.40
C ARG A 65 -0.54 -1.02 -6.41
N PHE A 66 -1.02 -0.72 -5.22
CA PHE A 66 -2.10 0.23 -4.96
C PHE A 66 -1.46 1.52 -4.47
N GLU A 67 -1.44 2.52 -5.35
CA GLU A 67 -1.06 3.87 -5.00
C GLU A 67 -2.32 4.60 -4.54
N ASN A 68 -2.55 4.57 -3.22
CA ASN A 68 -3.76 4.74 -2.38
C ASN A 68 -4.28 3.41 -1.80
N PHE A 69 -5.10 3.49 -0.74
CA PHE A 69 -5.86 2.37 -0.19
C PHE A 69 -7.14 2.18 -0.99
N TRP A 70 -7.00 1.71 -2.24
CA TRP A 70 -8.11 1.56 -3.16
C TRP A 70 -9.01 0.34 -2.84
N GLY A 71 -10.12 0.24 -3.56
CA GLY A 71 -11.13 -0.79 -3.38
C GLY A 71 -12.24 -0.30 -2.48
N THR A 72 -13.47 -0.39 -2.97
CA THR A 72 -14.69 -0.03 -2.22
C THR A 72 -15.02 -1.00 -1.07
N SER A 73 -14.28 -2.11 -0.95
CA SER A 73 -14.36 -3.11 0.12
C SER A 73 -13.08 -3.96 0.20
N GLN A 74 -13.00 -4.90 1.17
CA GLN A 74 -11.88 -5.85 1.26
C GLN A 74 -11.81 -6.87 0.12
N ASN A 75 -12.83 -6.94 -0.75
CA ASN A 75 -12.95 -7.99 -1.76
C ASN A 75 -11.71 -8.12 -2.67
N ILE A 76 -11.11 -7.00 -3.09
CA ILE A 76 -9.90 -7.03 -3.94
C ILE A 76 -8.69 -7.62 -3.20
N TYR A 77 -8.56 -7.33 -1.91
CA TYR A 77 -7.50 -7.86 -1.04
C TYR A 77 -7.72 -9.36 -0.76
N ASP A 78 -8.96 -9.77 -0.47
CA ASP A 78 -9.37 -11.18 -0.35
C ASP A 78 -9.05 -11.99 -1.61
N LEU A 79 -9.29 -11.38 -2.78
CA LEU A 79 -8.96 -12.00 -4.06
C LEU A 79 -7.44 -12.17 -4.20
N CYS A 80 -6.65 -11.15 -3.86
CA CYS A 80 -5.19 -11.25 -3.92
C CYS A 80 -4.64 -12.33 -2.98
N ASP A 81 -5.21 -12.47 -1.78
CA ASP A 81 -4.90 -13.57 -0.85
C ASP A 81 -5.18 -14.94 -1.50
N ARG A 82 -6.36 -15.11 -2.12
CA ARG A 82 -6.78 -16.38 -2.75
C ARG A 82 -5.99 -16.71 -4.01
N TYR A 83 -5.67 -15.71 -4.83
CA TYR A 83 -4.98 -15.91 -6.10
C TYR A 83 -3.45 -15.96 -5.98
N GLY A 84 -2.91 -15.57 -4.82
CA GLY A 84 -1.48 -15.58 -4.54
C GLY A 84 -0.73 -14.40 -5.17
N LEU A 85 -1.34 -13.21 -5.17
CA LEU A 85 -0.70 -11.98 -5.62
C LEU A 85 -0.30 -11.13 -4.41
N LEU A 86 0.94 -10.65 -4.39
CA LEU A 86 1.43 -9.75 -3.34
C LEU A 86 0.94 -8.33 -3.55
N LEU A 87 0.86 -7.53 -2.48
CA LEU A 87 0.40 -6.15 -2.56
C LEU A 87 1.37 -5.18 -1.90
N LEU A 88 1.63 -4.08 -2.61
CA LEU A 88 2.13 -2.84 -2.00
C LEU A 88 0.95 -1.89 -1.91
N VAL A 89 0.63 -1.42 -0.71
CA VAL A 89 -0.54 -0.59 -0.45
C VAL A 89 -0.12 0.62 0.36
N GLY A 90 -0.60 1.81 0.03
CA GLY A 90 -0.28 2.99 0.81
C GLY A 90 -0.66 4.26 0.07
N TRP A 91 -0.24 5.43 0.55
CA TRP A 91 -0.73 6.71 0.02
C TRP A 91 -0.30 6.98 -1.42
N SER A 92 -1.13 7.77 -2.11
CA SER A 92 -0.88 8.24 -3.47
C SER A 92 -0.20 9.58 -3.52
N CYS A 93 0.41 9.97 -4.64
CA CYS A 93 1.24 11.18 -4.69
C CYS A 93 0.48 12.52 -4.60
N GLN A 94 -0.87 12.54 -4.65
CA GLN A 94 -1.61 13.80 -4.75
C GLN A 94 -1.45 14.71 -3.52
N TRP A 95 -1.11 14.18 -2.34
CA TRP A 95 -0.81 15.00 -1.16
C TRP A 95 0.58 15.63 -1.19
N GLU A 96 1.40 15.32 -2.19
CA GLU A 96 2.82 15.69 -2.26
C GLU A 96 3.05 16.93 -3.14
N TRP A 97 2.05 17.32 -3.94
CA TRP A 97 2.15 18.39 -4.94
C TRP A 97 1.11 19.49 -4.74
N GLU A 98 1.55 20.76 -4.73
CA GLU A 98 0.70 21.93 -4.46
C GLU A 98 -0.51 22.01 -5.40
N ALA A 99 -0.30 21.67 -6.68
CA ALA A 99 -1.33 21.71 -7.71
C ALA A 99 -2.48 20.72 -7.47
N TYR A 100 -2.25 19.62 -6.76
CA TYR A 100 -3.26 18.62 -6.43
C TYR A 100 -3.81 18.80 -5.02
N TYR A 101 -2.94 19.10 -4.05
CA TYR A 101 -3.32 19.20 -2.65
C TYR A 101 -3.97 20.54 -2.29
N GLY A 102 -3.56 21.64 -2.93
CA GLY A 102 -4.10 22.97 -2.69
C GLY A 102 -3.52 23.70 -1.47
N ALA A 103 -2.41 23.21 -0.90
CA ALA A 103 -1.65 23.90 0.15
C ALA A 103 -0.14 23.88 -0.19
N PRO A 104 0.67 24.78 0.39
CA PRO A 104 2.11 24.81 0.15
C PRO A 104 2.80 23.50 0.52
N CYS A 105 3.75 23.07 -0.29
CA CYS A 105 4.51 21.85 -0.08
C CYS A 105 5.99 22.17 0.07
N SER A 106 6.73 21.28 0.73
CA SER A 106 8.17 21.41 0.87
C SER A 106 8.84 20.16 0.34
N GLU A 107 9.89 20.30 -0.46
CA GLU A 107 10.73 19.16 -0.81
C GLU A 107 11.72 18.88 0.34
N PRO A 108 11.89 17.61 0.76
CA PRO A 108 11.35 16.38 0.18
C PRO A 108 10.07 15.85 0.88
N TYR A 109 9.32 16.68 1.61
CA TYR A 109 8.30 16.26 2.59
C TYR A 109 6.81 16.41 2.18
N GLY A 110 6.52 16.91 0.98
CA GLY A 110 5.15 17.11 0.50
C GLY A 110 4.41 18.22 1.25
N CYS A 111 3.07 18.14 1.26
CA CYS A 111 2.19 19.23 1.72
C CYS A 111 1.58 19.01 3.12
N ILE A 112 1.71 17.81 3.68
CA ILE A 112 1.23 17.48 5.04
C ILE A 112 2.25 18.00 6.07
N ALA A 113 2.09 19.26 6.47
CA ALA A 113 3.06 19.96 7.32
C ALA A 113 2.49 20.50 8.65
N THR A 114 1.18 20.70 8.76
CA THR A 114 0.56 21.20 10.00
C THR A 114 0.34 20.05 10.98
N GLU A 115 0.35 20.33 12.29
CA GLU A 115 0.06 19.29 13.30
C GLU A 115 -1.35 18.70 13.13
N GLU A 116 -2.33 19.51 12.69
CA GLU A 116 -3.69 19.04 12.42
C GLU A 116 -3.72 18.03 11.26
N ASP A 117 -3.06 18.34 10.14
CA ASP A 117 -2.97 17.42 9.00
C ASP A 117 -2.20 16.15 9.37
N ILE A 118 -1.09 16.29 10.10
CA ILE A 118 -0.27 15.17 10.56
C ILE A 118 -1.11 14.23 11.43
N ASP A 119 -1.83 14.75 12.42
CA ASP A 119 -2.66 13.94 13.31
C ASP A 119 -3.88 13.33 12.58
N MET A 120 -4.43 14.01 11.58
CA MET A 120 -5.50 13.46 10.74
C MET A 120 -4.99 12.30 9.87
N VAL A 121 -3.92 12.51 9.11
CA VAL A 121 -3.38 11.50 8.19
C VAL A 121 -2.80 10.30 8.97
N ALA A 122 -2.18 10.53 10.13
CA ALA A 122 -1.73 9.45 11.01
C ALA A 122 -2.89 8.53 11.42
N ARG A 123 -4.03 9.09 11.82
CA ARG A 123 -5.23 8.31 12.17
C ARG A 123 -5.81 7.57 10.97
N TYR A 124 -5.84 8.21 9.79
CA TYR A 124 -6.29 7.51 8.59
C TYR A 124 -5.40 6.32 8.26
N PHE A 125 -4.09 6.46 8.37
CA PHE A 125 -3.16 5.36 8.13
C PHE A 125 -3.34 4.22 9.15
N GLU A 126 -3.52 4.56 10.43
CA GLU A 126 -3.86 3.59 11.48
C GLU A 126 -5.14 2.81 11.13
N ASP A 127 -6.22 3.48 10.78
CA ASP A 127 -7.49 2.84 10.41
C ASP A 127 -7.31 1.89 9.21
N GLN A 128 -6.58 2.32 8.18
CA GLN A 128 -6.34 1.52 6.98
C GLN A 128 -5.49 0.27 7.27
N VAL A 129 -4.44 0.41 8.09
CA VAL A 129 -3.61 -0.74 8.49
C VAL A 129 -4.41 -1.69 9.39
N LEU A 130 -5.17 -1.18 10.36
CA LEU A 130 -6.02 -2.02 11.21
C LEU A 130 -7.06 -2.79 10.40
N TRP A 131 -7.63 -2.15 9.38
CA TRP A 131 -8.59 -2.76 8.47
C TRP A 131 -7.98 -3.92 7.68
N LEU A 132 -6.74 -3.76 7.18
CA LEU A 132 -6.16 -4.65 6.17
C LEU A 132 -5.04 -5.57 6.69
N ARG A 133 -4.53 -5.39 7.92
CA ARG A 133 -3.35 -6.12 8.45
C ARG A 133 -3.43 -7.64 8.47
N ASN A 134 -4.62 -8.22 8.39
CA ASN A 134 -4.79 -9.68 8.38
C ASN A 134 -4.58 -10.32 7.00
N HIS A 135 -4.51 -9.52 5.92
CA HIS A 135 -4.31 -10.03 4.56
C HIS A 135 -2.84 -10.47 4.34
N PRO A 136 -2.57 -11.77 4.14
CA PRO A 136 -1.22 -12.27 3.84
C PRO A 136 -0.69 -11.86 2.46
N SER A 137 -1.49 -11.25 1.60
CA SER A 137 -1.00 -10.68 0.34
C SER A 137 -0.20 -9.38 0.54
N ILE A 138 -0.51 -8.55 1.56
CA ILE A 138 0.09 -7.22 1.71
C ILE A 138 1.53 -7.28 2.20
N MET A 139 2.52 -7.10 1.33
CA MET A 139 3.93 -7.27 1.68
C MET A 139 4.59 -6.05 2.31
N ALA A 140 4.12 -4.84 2.00
CA ALA A 140 4.58 -3.62 2.64
C ALA A 140 3.55 -2.49 2.52
N TRP A 141 3.65 -1.55 3.45
CA TRP A 141 2.88 -0.30 3.46
C TRP A 141 3.72 0.84 2.91
N MET A 142 3.14 1.68 2.04
CA MET A 142 3.81 2.82 1.41
C MET A 142 3.32 4.13 2.04
N PRO A 143 4.08 4.77 2.95
CA PRO A 143 3.64 6.01 3.61
C PRO A 143 3.71 7.24 2.69
N GLY A 144 4.28 7.11 1.49
CA GLY A 144 4.38 8.11 0.44
C GLY A 144 4.71 7.46 -0.91
N SER A 145 4.63 8.23 -1.99
CA SER A 145 4.90 7.81 -3.36
C SER A 145 6.12 8.52 -3.93
N ASP A 146 6.01 9.81 -4.26
CA ASP A 146 7.05 10.60 -4.91
C ASP A 146 7.92 11.31 -3.85
N MET A 147 7.29 11.75 -2.76
CA MET A 147 7.93 12.43 -1.63
C MET A 147 7.92 11.60 -0.34
N LEU A 148 8.75 12.01 0.62
CA LEU A 148 8.81 11.42 1.95
C LEU A 148 7.72 12.04 2.83
N PRO A 149 7.13 11.32 3.79
CA PRO A 149 6.35 11.95 4.85
C PRO A 149 7.24 12.91 5.67
N ASP A 150 6.67 13.99 6.19
CA ASP A 150 7.33 14.82 7.21
C ASP A 150 7.83 13.91 8.36
N PRO A 151 9.04 14.11 8.91
CA PRO A 151 9.57 13.25 9.96
C PRO A 151 8.67 13.11 11.20
N ARG A 152 7.85 14.14 11.50
CA ARG A 152 6.86 14.09 12.58
C ARG A 152 5.73 13.12 12.25
N LEU A 153 5.28 13.09 10.99
CA LEU A 153 4.28 12.14 10.48
C LEU A 153 4.84 10.73 10.42
N GLU A 154 6.05 10.55 9.89
CA GLU A 154 6.75 9.26 9.88
C GLU A 154 6.84 8.67 11.29
N LYS A 155 7.20 9.50 12.28
CA LYS A 155 7.24 9.08 13.68
C LYS A 155 5.87 8.58 14.17
N ARG A 156 4.76 9.23 13.82
CA ARG A 156 3.40 8.78 14.20
C ARG A 156 3.10 7.40 13.60
N TYR A 157 3.39 7.20 12.31
CA TYR A 157 3.21 5.90 11.66
C TYR A 157 4.02 4.79 12.34
N LEU A 158 5.30 5.04 12.64
CA LEU A 158 6.18 4.07 13.26
C LEU A 158 5.81 3.76 14.71
N ASP A 159 5.29 4.73 15.46
CA ASP A 159 4.86 4.52 16.84
C ASP A 159 3.64 3.58 16.88
N PHE A 160 2.68 3.73 15.96
CA PHE A 160 1.55 2.81 15.81
C PHE A 160 1.96 1.41 15.28
N LEU A 161 2.81 1.33 14.27
CA LEU A 161 3.20 0.03 13.69
C LEU A 161 4.00 -0.87 14.65
N LYS A 162 4.50 -0.32 15.77
CA LYS A 162 5.21 -1.06 16.82
C LYS A 162 4.28 -1.66 17.88
N THR A 163 3.03 -1.23 17.95
CA THR A 163 2.03 -1.72 18.92
C THR A 163 1.27 -2.93 18.39
#